data_AF-A0A9D9HVR4-F1
#
_entry.id   AF-A0A9D9HVR4-F1
#
_cell.length_a   1.000
_cell.length_b   1.000
_cell.length_c   1.000
_cell.angle_alpha   90.00
_cell.angle_beta   90.00
_cell.angle_gamma   90.00
#
_symmetry.space_group_name_H-M   'P 1'
#
loop_
_entity.id
_entity.type
_entity.pdbx_description
1 polymer ?
#
loop_
_entity_poly.entity_id
_entity_poly.type
_entity_poly.pdbx_seq_one_letter_code
_entity_poly.pdbx_strand_id
1 'polypeptide(L)'
;MKKLFLGMALACVAIAFTSCGDTEMCYKITVKTKILGIENSTTYYERATKNNIKDKEDELKAALEATGVSEDAITISSVAAPDSNCE
;
A
#
# COMPACT_ATOMS: atom_id res chain seq x y z
N MET A 1 -33.83 15.84 32.83
CA MET A 1 -32.59 15.90 33.64
C MET A 1 -32.05 14.48 33.84
N LYS A 2 -30.71 14.35 33.91
CA LYS A 2 -29.86 13.13 33.87
C LYS A 2 -29.58 12.65 32.42
N LYS A 3 -28.55 13.17 31.72
CA LYS A 3 -27.10 12.89 31.84
C LYS A 3 -26.78 11.40 31.94
N LEU A 4 -26.11 10.86 30.92
CA LEU A 4 -24.84 10.14 31.02
C LEU A 4 -24.31 9.86 29.59
N PHE A 5 -23.57 10.83 29.05
CA PHE A 5 -22.48 10.56 28.12
C PHE A 5 -21.40 9.83 28.93
N LEU A 6 -20.93 8.67 28.47
CA LEU A 6 -19.55 8.20 28.49
C LEU A 6 -19.55 6.70 28.24
N GLY A 7 -18.94 6.29 27.13
CA GLY A 7 -18.74 4.88 26.85
C GLY A 7 -18.25 4.59 25.44
N MET A 8 -17.63 5.57 24.75
CA MET A 8 -16.84 5.27 23.56
C MET A 8 -15.52 4.70 24.05
N ALA A 9 -15.54 3.40 24.38
CA ALA A 9 -14.34 2.61 24.55
C ALA A 9 -13.73 2.47 23.16
N LEU A 10 -12.98 3.49 22.75
CA LEU A 10 -11.95 3.37 21.73
C LEU A 10 -10.94 2.36 22.27
N ALA A 11 -11.19 1.07 22.02
CA ALA A 11 -10.20 0.02 22.14
C ALA A 11 -9.21 0.14 20.96
N CYS A 12 -8.59 1.30 20.84
CA CYS A 12 -7.37 1.50 20.06
C CYS A 12 -6.20 1.20 20.99
N VAL A 13 -6.02 -0.07 21.34
CA VAL A 13 -4.78 -0.51 22.00
C VAL A 13 -4.20 -1.64 21.19
N ALA A 14 -3.29 -1.21 20.32
CA ALA A 14 -2.06 -1.89 20.00
C ALA A 14 -2.18 -3.35 19.53
N ILE A 15 -2.40 -3.51 18.22
CA ILE A 15 -1.77 -4.61 17.48
C ILE A 15 -0.28 -4.24 17.33
N ALA A 16 0.44 -4.17 18.45
CA ALA A 16 1.89 -4.17 18.45
C ALA A 16 2.35 -5.63 18.38
N PHE A 17 2.01 -6.31 17.28
CA PHE A 17 2.89 -7.37 16.80
C PHE A 17 4.03 -6.65 16.10
N THR A 18 5.02 -6.22 16.88
CA THR A 18 6.39 -6.21 16.37
C THR A 18 6.69 -7.67 16.02
N SER A 19 6.34 -8.09 14.81
CA SER A 19 6.77 -9.39 14.31
C SER A 19 8.29 -9.35 14.37
N CYS A 20 8.87 -10.28 15.12
CA CYS A 20 10.26 -10.60 14.93
C CYS A 20 10.44 -10.95 13.44
N GLY A 21 11.15 -10.12 12.68
CA GLY A 21 11.92 -10.62 11.54
C GLY A 21 11.56 -10.13 10.12
N ASP A 22 10.78 -9.07 9.94
CA ASP A 22 10.68 -8.47 8.60
C ASP A 22 11.63 -7.27 8.50
N THR A 23 12.81 -7.51 7.94
CA THR A 23 13.75 -6.45 7.57
C THR A 23 13.09 -5.57 6.51
N GLU A 24 12.93 -4.28 6.81
CA GLU A 24 12.54 -3.30 5.79
C GLU A 24 13.64 -3.22 4.73
N MET A 25 13.25 -3.35 3.47
CA MET A 25 14.14 -3.24 2.33
C MET A 25 13.61 -2.18 1.38
N CYS A 26 14.48 -1.66 0.51
CA CYS A 26 14.05 -0.79 -0.57
C CYS A 26 13.39 -1.63 -1.68
N TYR A 27 12.18 -1.24 -2.08
CA TYR A 27 11.46 -1.85 -3.19
C TYR A 27 11.24 -0.82 -4.29
N LYS A 28 11.43 -1.26 -5.53
CA LYS A 28 10.99 -0.55 -6.72
C LYS A 28 9.60 -1.02 -7.09
N ILE A 29 8.61 -0.16 -6.95
CA ILE A 29 7.22 -0.42 -7.32
C ILE A 29 6.96 0.20 -8.69
N THR A 30 6.38 -0.58 -9.59
CA THR A 30 5.98 -0.13 -10.93
C THR A 30 4.49 -0.34 -11.11
N VAL A 31 3.78 0.74 -11.37
CA VAL A 31 2.35 0.78 -11.65
C VAL A 31 2.16 1.10 -13.12
N LYS A 32 1.51 0.20 -13.85
CA LYS A 32 1.13 0.38 -15.25
C LYS A 32 -0.38 0.39 -15.36
N THR A 33 -0.91 1.34 -16.12
CA THR A 33 -2.33 1.44 -16.43
C THR A 33 -2.52 1.61 -17.93
N LYS A 34 -3.47 0.89 -18.52
CA LYS A 34 -3.81 0.99 -19.95
C LYS A 34 -5.23 1.51 -20.13
N ILE A 35 -5.37 2.79 -20.51
CA ILE A 35 -6.67 3.44 -20.67
C ILE A 35 -6.82 3.89 -22.12
N LEU A 36 -7.86 3.41 -22.80
CA LEU A 36 -8.16 3.77 -24.20
C LEU A 36 -6.97 3.59 -25.17
N GLY A 37 -6.15 2.56 -24.93
CA GLY A 37 -4.96 2.27 -25.74
C GLY A 37 -3.72 3.10 -25.38
N ILE A 38 -3.83 4.02 -24.42
CA ILE A 38 -2.69 4.78 -23.88
C ILE A 38 -2.16 4.04 -22.65
N GLU A 39 -0.87 3.73 -22.66
CA GLU A 39 -0.18 3.08 -21.54
C GLU A 39 0.57 4.14 -20.72
N ASN A 40 0.20 4.27 -19.46
CA ASN A 40 0.95 5.06 -18.48
C ASN A 40 1.71 4.12 -17.55
N SER A 41 2.96 4.46 -17.25
CA SER A 41 3.81 3.70 -16.34
C SER A 41 4.45 4.66 -15.35
N THR A 42 4.22 4.42 -14.07
CA THR A 42 4.85 5.17 -12.98
C THR A 42 5.68 4.21 -12.15
N THR A 43 6.91 4.61 -11.84
CA THR A 43 7.81 3.85 -11.00
C THR A 43 8.27 4.72 -9.86
N TYR A 44 8.29 4.16 -8.65
CA TYR A 44 8.81 4.83 -7.47
C TYR A 44 9.44 3.81 -6.53
N TYR A 45 10.19 4.32 -5.55
CA TYR A 45 10.87 3.51 -4.56
C TYR A 45 10.21 3.68 -3.20
N GLU A 46 10.13 2.59 -2.45
CA GLU A 46 9.54 2.60 -1.13
C GLU A 46 10.28 1.64 -0.19
N ARG A 47 10.57 2.11 1.02
CA ARG A 47 11.13 1.28 2.08
C ARG A 47 9.97 0.65 2.86
N ALA A 48 9.90 -0.68 2.82
CA ALA A 48 8.83 -1.42 3.47
C ALA A 48 9.25 -2.88 3.69
N THR A 49 8.45 -3.63 4.44
CA THR A 49 8.58 -5.08 4.55
C THR A 49 7.92 -5.79 3.37
N LYS A 50 8.24 -7.07 3.16
CA LYS A 50 7.60 -7.87 2.10
C LYS A 50 6.07 -7.94 2.24
N ASN A 51 5.58 -8.02 3.47
CA ASN A 51 4.14 -8.05 3.76
C ASN A 51 3.49 -6.69 3.44
N ASN A 52 4.09 -5.60 3.93
CA ASN A 52 3.59 -4.25 3.70
C ASN A 52 3.57 -3.88 2.20
N ILE A 53 4.55 -4.36 1.43
CA ILE A 53 4.58 -4.12 -0.03
C ILE A 53 3.39 -4.78 -0.72
N LYS A 54 3.01 -6.01 -0.35
CA LYS A 54 1.86 -6.67 -0.97
C LYS A 54 0.56 -5.93 -0.66
N ASP A 55 0.38 -5.53 0.60
CA ASP A 55 -0.78 -4.75 1.03
C ASP A 55 -0.87 -3.43 0.26
N LYS A 56 0.29 -2.79 0.03
CA LYS A 56 0.38 -1.53 -0.74
C LYS A 56 0.04 -1.72 -2.21
N GLU A 57 0.50 -2.80 -2.84
CA GLU A 57 0.09 -3.13 -4.22
C GLU A 57 -1.43 -3.26 -4.33
N ASP A 58 -2.06 -3.92 -3.36
CA ASP A 58 -3.50 -4.15 -3.36
C ASP A 58 -4.29 -2.85 -3.10
N GLU A 59 -3.79 -1.98 -2.20
CA GLU A 59 -4.34 -0.64 -1.96
C GLU A 59 -4.30 0.24 -3.21
N LEU A 60 -3.16 0.28 -3.90
CA LEU A 60 -2.99 1.06 -5.13
C LEU A 60 -3.90 0.56 -6.25
N LYS A 61 -4.05 -0.77 -6.37
CA LYS A 61 -4.95 -1.37 -7.34
C LYS A 61 -6.40 -0.97 -7.05
N ALA A 62 -6.84 -1.11 -5.80
CA ALA A 62 -8.18 -0.70 -5.39
C ALA A 62 -8.42 0.81 -5.59
N ALA A 63 -7.43 1.65 -5.34
CA ALA A 63 -7.50 3.09 -5.58
C ALA A 63 -7.65 3.41 -7.07
N LEU A 64 -6.91 2.74 -7.94
CA LEU A 64 -7.03 2.91 -9.40
C LEU A 64 -8.38 2.41 -9.93
N GLU A 65 -8.86 1.28 -9.43
CA GLU A 65 -10.21 0.78 -9.74
C GLU A 65 -11.30 1.77 -9.32
N ALA A 66 -11.16 2.40 -8.14
CA ALA A 66 -12.08 3.43 -7.67
C ALA A 66 -12.09 4.69 -8.56
N THR A 67 -11.03 4.93 -9.35
CA THR A 67 -11.01 6.01 -10.36
C THR A 67 -11.64 5.62 -11.70
N GLY A 68 -12.13 4.37 -11.84
CA GLY A 68 -12.78 3.86 -13.05
C GLY A 68 -11.83 3.16 -14.03
N VAL A 69 -10.60 2.86 -13.63
CA VAL A 69 -9.69 2.01 -14.42
C VAL A 69 -10.10 0.56 -14.22
N SER A 70 -10.22 -0.21 -15.29
CA SER A 70 -10.59 -1.63 -15.18
C SER A 70 -9.44 -2.45 -14.59
N GLU A 71 -9.77 -3.47 -13.81
CA GLU A 71 -8.80 -4.34 -13.14
C GLU A 71 -7.77 -4.94 -14.11
N ASP A 72 -8.23 -5.40 -15.27
CA ASP A 72 -7.41 -6.00 -16.34
C ASP A 72 -6.47 -5.00 -17.01
N ALA A 73 -6.75 -3.71 -16.88
CA ALA A 73 -5.90 -2.64 -17.38
C ALA A 73 -4.82 -2.19 -16.37
N ILE A 74 -4.83 -2.71 -15.15
CA ILE A 74 -3.89 -2.36 -14.08
C ILE A 74 -2.87 -3.49 -13.90
N THR A 75 -1.59 -3.16 -13.95
CA THR A 75 -0.50 -4.08 -13.58
C THR A 75 0.40 -3.39 -12.58
N ILE A 76 0.49 -3.96 -11.39
CA ILE A 76 1.39 -3.48 -10.34
C ILE A 76 2.39 -4.58 -10.05
N SER A 77 3.67 -4.21 -9.97
CA SER A 77 4.74 -5.12 -9.57
C SER A 77 5.76 -4.42 -8.69
N SER A 78 6.27 -5.16 -7.72
CA SER A 78 7.36 -4.75 -6.85
C SER A 78 8.56 -5.68 -7.00
N VAL A 79 9.77 -5.10 -6.95
CA VAL A 79 11.03 -5.85 -6.90
C VAL A 79 11.95 -5.21 -5.87
N ALA A 80 12.76 -6.01 -5.17
CA ALA A 80 13.79 -5.49 -4.28
C ALA A 80 14.81 -4.66 -5.09
N ALA A 81 15.22 -3.52 -4.53
CA ALA A 81 16.16 -2.58 -5.14
C ALA A 81 17.30 -2.27 -4.16
N PRO A 82 18.43 -1.72 -4.64
CA PRO A 82 19.47 -1.20 -3.77
C PRO A 82 18.92 -0.15 -2.80
N ASP A 83 19.34 -0.24 -1.54
CA ASP A 83 18.90 0.66 -0.46
C ASP A 83 19.13 2.15 -0.77
N SER A 84 20.16 2.46 -1.58
CA SER A 84 20.49 3.83 -2.02
C SER A 84 19.41 4.51 -2.85
N ASN A 85 18.42 3.77 -3.37
CA ASN A 85 17.31 4.35 -4.11
C ASN A 85 16.16 4.85 -3.20
N CYS A 86 16.21 4.51 -1.91
CA CYS A 86 15.24 4.90 -0.89
C CYS A 86 15.84 5.88 0.14
N GLU A 87 16.97 6.53 -0.18
CA GLU A 87 17.66 7.53 0.66
C GLU A 87 17.12 8.95 0.49
#